data_AF-A0A529HTV9-F1
#
_entry.id   AF-A0A529HTV9-F1
#
_cell.length_a   1.000
_cell.length_b   1.000
_cell.length_c   1.000
_cell.angle_alpha   90.00
_cell.angle_beta   90.00
_cell.angle_gamma   90.00
#
_symmetry.space_group_name_H-M   'P 1'
#
loop_
_entity.id
_entity.type
_entity.pdbx_description
1 polymer ?
#
loop_
_entity_poly.entity_id
_entity_poly.type
_entity_poly.pdbx_seq_one_letter_code
_entity_poly.pdbx_strand_id
1 'polypeptide(L)'
;KKTVRFENANFEFFGYPLAYLPAFEIADPTVKRKSGFLIPGIVYNNNLGVGLKVPYYFALSPTYDLTVTGSGFTKQGFLGEAEWRQRFNNGEYSLKIAGINQQDPDAFIGTGNRFTVDSGEPNDPNKFRGMMGTKGQFAINERWNFGWDVLLQTDKNFSRTYNIDGYNDLVHQSSIYLTGLSDRNYFDVRAMRFEVQEDTLSSDPTARSAKQPWV
;
A
#
# COMPACT_ATOMS: atom_id res chain seq x y z
N LYS A 1 -25.13 -19.86 13.74
CA LYS A 1 -23.66 -19.82 13.95
C LYS A 1 -23.14 -21.26 13.94
N LYS A 2 -22.38 -21.66 12.93
CA LYS A 2 -21.64 -22.93 12.93
C LYS A 2 -20.21 -22.60 12.48
N THR A 3 -19.26 -22.73 13.40
CA THR A 3 -17.82 -22.57 13.16
C THR A 3 -17.20 -23.94 13.34
N VAL A 4 -16.40 -24.40 12.39
CA VAL A 4 -15.56 -25.60 12.59
C VAL A 4 -14.21 -25.11 13.07
N ARG A 5 -13.91 -25.36 14.35
CA ARG A 5 -12.62 -25.06 14.99
C ARG A 5 -11.79 -26.34 14.95
N PHE A 6 -10.65 -26.30 14.27
CA PHE A 6 -9.66 -27.38 14.34
C PHE A 6 -8.64 -27.01 15.42
N GLU A 7 -8.58 -27.82 16.47
CA GLU A 7 -7.56 -27.74 17.52
C GLU A 7 -6.49 -28.78 17.22
N ASN A 8 -5.20 -28.40 17.30
CA ASN A 8 -4.03 -29.27 17.04
C ASN A 8 -3.89 -29.79 15.60
N ALA A 9 -3.92 -28.90 14.60
CA ALA A 9 -3.67 -29.28 13.22
C ALA A 9 -2.15 -29.40 12.93
N ASN A 10 -1.73 -30.55 12.42
CA ASN A 10 -0.37 -30.76 11.92
C ASN A 10 -0.33 -30.55 10.40
N PHE A 11 0.61 -29.75 9.92
CA PHE A 11 0.84 -29.61 8.48
C PHE A 11 1.78 -30.75 8.04
N GLU A 12 1.23 -31.74 7.34
CA GLU A 12 1.98 -32.91 6.86
C GLU A 12 2.23 -32.83 5.36
N PHE A 13 3.44 -33.16 4.94
CA PHE A 13 3.80 -33.35 3.54
C PHE A 13 4.45 -34.72 3.39
N PHE A 14 3.87 -35.59 2.57
CA PHE A 14 4.29 -36.99 2.40
C PHE A 14 4.47 -37.76 3.72
N GLY A 15 3.59 -37.55 4.71
CA GLY A 15 3.59 -38.29 5.98
C GLY A 15 4.61 -37.81 7.01
N TYR A 16 5.32 -36.70 6.75
CA TYR A 16 6.20 -36.05 7.73
C TYR A 16 5.60 -34.72 8.20
N PRO A 17 5.53 -34.46 9.52
CA PRO A 17 5.07 -33.19 10.04
C PRO A 17 6.13 -32.10 9.81
N LEU A 18 5.77 -31.02 9.09
CA LEU A 18 6.67 -29.90 8.77
C LEU A 18 6.52 -28.71 9.72
N ALA A 19 5.32 -28.45 10.25
CA ALA A 19 5.08 -27.39 11.23
C ALA A 19 3.81 -27.63 12.04
N TYR A 20 3.85 -27.24 13.32
CA TYR A 20 2.70 -27.23 14.24
C TYR A 20 1.98 -25.88 14.14
N LEU A 21 0.70 -25.88 13.78
CA LEU A 21 -0.13 -24.68 13.71
C LEU A 21 -1.15 -24.72 14.88
N PRO A 22 -1.08 -23.79 15.86
CA PRO A 22 -1.86 -23.92 17.09
C PRO A 22 -3.37 -23.70 16.91
N ALA A 23 -3.82 -23.02 15.84
CA ALA A 23 -5.24 -22.97 15.47
C ALA A 23 -5.44 -22.53 14.01
N PHE A 24 -6.32 -23.23 13.29
CA PHE A 24 -6.80 -22.82 11.97
C PHE A 24 -8.33 -22.98 11.91
N GLU A 25 -9.03 -21.94 11.44
CA GLU A 25 -10.49 -21.97 11.31
C GLU A 25 -10.91 -21.74 9.86
N ILE A 26 -11.37 -22.79 9.17
CA ILE A 26 -11.97 -22.67 7.84
C ILE A 26 -13.47 -22.38 7.99
N ALA A 27 -13.95 -21.37 7.27
CA ALA A 27 -15.35 -20.98 7.28
C ALA A 27 -16.20 -21.90 6.40
N ASP A 28 -17.43 -22.14 6.83
CA ASP A 28 -18.53 -22.67 6.01
C ASP A 28 -18.74 -21.77 4.76
N PRO A 29 -18.94 -22.35 3.55
CA PRO A 29 -19.14 -21.61 2.30
C PRO A 29 -20.34 -20.63 2.28
N THR A 30 -21.15 -20.58 3.35
CA THR A 30 -22.20 -19.56 3.53
C THR A 30 -21.71 -18.22 4.10
N VAL A 31 -20.47 -18.12 4.59
CA VAL A 31 -19.89 -16.86 5.11
C VAL A 31 -19.12 -16.14 4.00
N LYS A 32 -19.72 -15.13 3.37
CA LYS A 32 -19.09 -14.37 2.26
C LYS A 32 -17.86 -13.55 2.68
N ARG A 33 -17.68 -13.24 3.97
CA ARG A 33 -16.57 -12.45 4.52
C ARG A 33 -16.23 -12.90 5.94
N LYS A 34 -14.98 -13.30 6.20
CA LYS A 34 -14.50 -13.70 7.53
C LYS A 34 -13.13 -13.07 7.80
N SER A 35 -12.91 -12.60 9.03
CA SER A 35 -11.60 -12.12 9.47
C SER A 35 -10.59 -13.28 9.59
N GLY A 36 -9.33 -13.01 9.27
CA GLY A 36 -8.27 -14.01 9.38
C GLY A 36 -6.97 -13.58 8.70
N PHE A 37 -5.94 -14.39 8.86
CA PHE A 37 -4.68 -14.23 8.15
C PHE A 37 -4.92 -14.48 6.65
N LEU A 38 -4.43 -13.56 5.82
CA LEU A 38 -4.27 -13.83 4.39
C LEU A 38 -2.93 -14.55 4.17
N ILE A 39 -2.71 -15.08 2.98
CA ILE A 39 -1.50 -15.83 2.65
C ILE A 39 -0.28 -14.90 2.86
N PRO A 40 0.70 -15.29 3.69
CA PRO A 40 1.91 -14.50 3.87
C PRO A 40 2.76 -14.53 2.59
N GLY A 41 3.47 -13.43 2.34
CA GLY A 41 4.37 -13.28 1.20
C GLY A 41 5.82 -13.22 1.64
N ILE A 42 6.72 -13.83 0.87
CA ILE A 42 8.16 -13.64 1.01
C ILE A 42 8.63 -12.76 -0.14
N VAL A 43 9.43 -11.74 0.18
CA VAL A 43 10.02 -10.82 -0.79
C VAL A 43 11.53 -10.78 -0.61
N TYR A 44 12.26 -10.62 -1.70
CA TYR A 44 13.70 -10.38 -1.65
C TYR A 44 14.03 -9.16 -2.50
N ASN A 45 14.84 -8.26 -1.93
CA ASN A 45 15.38 -7.09 -2.62
C ASN A 45 16.79 -6.82 -2.07
N ASN A 46 17.73 -6.39 -2.92
CA ASN A 46 19.11 -6.19 -2.49
C ASN A 46 19.26 -5.14 -1.38
N ASN A 47 18.44 -4.09 -1.38
CA ASN A 47 18.46 -3.00 -0.40
C ASN A 47 17.61 -3.31 0.84
N LEU A 48 16.51 -4.08 0.68
CA LEU A 48 15.64 -4.48 1.81
C LEU A 48 16.09 -5.78 2.51
N GLY A 49 16.86 -6.60 1.80
CA GLY A 49 17.16 -7.99 2.15
C GLY A 49 15.97 -8.92 1.90
N VAL A 50 15.94 -10.04 2.63
CA VAL A 50 14.76 -10.91 2.72
C VAL A 50 13.70 -10.23 3.59
N GLY A 51 12.44 -10.30 3.17
CA GLY A 51 11.31 -9.81 3.93
C GLY A 51 10.15 -10.80 3.98
N LEU A 52 9.40 -10.77 5.09
CA LEU A 52 8.18 -11.55 5.31
C LEU A 52 7.01 -10.59 5.53
N LYS A 53 5.99 -10.69 4.70
CA LYS A 53 4.74 -9.92 4.79
C LYS A 53 3.64 -10.79 5.38
N VAL A 54 3.03 -10.35 6.48
CA VAL A 54 1.94 -11.04 7.18
C VAL A 54 0.70 -10.15 7.21
N PRO A 55 -0.20 -10.31 6.22
CA PRO A 55 -1.49 -9.63 6.18
C PRO A 55 -2.55 -10.28 7.08
N TYR A 56 -3.29 -9.47 7.82
CA TYR A 56 -4.48 -9.86 8.56
C TYR A 56 -5.70 -9.04 8.12
N TYR A 57 -6.73 -9.73 7.67
CA TYR A 57 -7.97 -9.15 7.21
C TYR A 57 -9.01 -9.12 8.33
N PHE A 58 -9.60 -7.95 8.57
CA PHE A 58 -10.71 -7.74 9.49
C PHE A 58 -12.00 -7.49 8.70
N ALA A 59 -12.89 -8.48 8.71
CA ALA A 59 -14.26 -8.32 8.24
C ALA A 59 -15.09 -7.63 9.34
N LEU A 60 -15.12 -6.29 9.33
CA LEU A 60 -15.82 -5.49 10.35
C LEU A 60 -17.32 -5.38 10.07
N SER A 61 -17.69 -5.19 8.80
CA SER A 61 -19.07 -5.01 8.35
C SER A 61 -19.25 -5.55 6.92
N PRO A 62 -20.49 -5.80 6.46
CA PRO A 62 -20.77 -6.05 5.04
C PRO A 62 -20.29 -4.92 4.11
N THR A 63 -20.21 -3.68 4.61
CA THR A 63 -19.91 -2.49 3.80
C THR A 63 -18.50 -1.94 3.97
N TYR A 64 -17.76 -2.34 5.00
CA TYR A 64 -16.38 -1.90 5.19
C TYR A 64 -15.50 -2.97 5.83
N ASP A 65 -14.22 -2.92 5.49
CA ASP A 65 -13.19 -3.83 5.98
C ASP A 65 -11.87 -3.10 6.22
N LEU A 66 -11.03 -3.70 7.07
CA LEU A 66 -9.70 -3.23 7.41
C LEU A 66 -8.71 -4.37 7.18
N THR A 67 -7.62 -4.12 6.46
CA THR A 67 -6.50 -5.05 6.34
C THR A 67 -5.29 -4.42 6.99
N VAL A 68 -4.65 -5.12 7.93
CA VAL A 68 -3.39 -4.68 8.54
C VAL A 68 -2.31 -5.64 8.09
N THR A 69 -1.22 -5.12 7.54
CA THR A 69 -0.08 -5.93 7.09
C THR A 69 1.15 -5.53 7.88
N GLY A 70 1.77 -6.53 8.53
CA GLY A 70 3.08 -6.39 9.14
C GLY A 70 4.13 -6.98 8.21
N SER A 71 5.11 -6.17 7.82
CA SER A 71 6.18 -6.58 6.91
C SER A 71 7.52 -6.44 7.64
N GLY A 72 8.22 -7.54 7.87
CA GLY A 72 9.55 -7.54 8.48
C GLY A 72 10.63 -7.71 7.42
N PHE A 73 11.57 -6.76 7.32
CA PHE A 73 12.71 -6.79 6.41
C PHE A 73 14.01 -6.97 7.18
N THR A 74 14.89 -7.85 6.69
CA THR A 74 16.17 -8.16 7.34
C THR A 74 17.14 -6.96 7.41
N LYS A 75 17.10 -6.03 6.45
CA LYS A 75 17.93 -4.80 6.48
C LYS A 75 17.19 -3.58 7.03
N GLN A 76 15.90 -3.44 6.73
CA GLN A 76 15.16 -2.21 7.02
C GLN A 76 14.33 -2.24 8.31
N GLY A 77 14.06 -3.43 8.88
CA GLY A 77 13.22 -3.56 10.06
C GLY A 77 11.74 -3.71 9.72
N PHE A 78 10.87 -3.18 10.58
CA PHE A 78 9.42 -3.41 10.53
C PHE A 78 8.67 -2.28 9.81
N LEU A 79 7.95 -2.64 8.74
CA LEU A 79 6.98 -1.81 8.04
C LEU A 79 5.57 -2.21 8.48
N GLY A 80 4.79 -1.22 8.92
CA GLY A 80 3.36 -1.38 9.19
C GLY A 80 2.54 -0.78 8.06
N GLU A 81 1.52 -1.51 7.61
CA GLU A 81 0.55 -1.05 6.61
C GLU A 81 -0.86 -1.25 7.15
N ALA A 82 -1.77 -0.32 6.86
CA ALA A 82 -3.18 -0.45 7.14
C ALA A 82 -4.00 0.06 5.94
N GLU A 83 -4.94 -0.76 5.48
CA GLU A 83 -5.84 -0.46 4.37
C GLU A 83 -7.29 -0.56 4.85
N TRP A 84 -7.98 0.57 4.85
CA TRP A 84 -9.42 0.67 5.07
C TRP A 84 -10.13 0.76 3.74
N ARG A 85 -11.18 -0.03 3.55
CA ARG A 85 -12.06 0.04 2.37
C ARG A 85 -13.50 0.14 2.81
N GLN A 86 -14.24 1.06 2.21
CA GLN A 86 -15.64 1.29 2.53
C GLN A 86 -16.47 1.53 1.29
N ARG A 87 -17.63 0.86 1.25
CA ARG A 87 -18.62 0.95 0.20
C ARG A 87 -19.92 1.54 0.73
N PHE A 88 -20.52 2.40 -0.07
CA PHE A 88 -21.83 3.00 0.11
C PHE A 88 -22.71 2.65 -1.10
N ASN A 89 -23.99 2.99 -1.02
CA ASN A 89 -24.91 2.78 -2.14
C ASN A 89 -24.57 3.63 -3.37
N ASN A 90 -23.90 4.76 -3.16
CA ASN A 90 -23.61 5.77 -4.17
C ASN A 90 -22.09 5.95 -4.41
N GLY A 91 -21.25 5.06 -3.90
CA GLY A 91 -19.80 5.20 -4.08
C GLY A 91 -18.97 4.33 -3.16
N GLU A 92 -17.66 4.45 -3.29
CA GLU A 92 -16.70 3.78 -2.43
C GLU A 92 -15.46 4.65 -2.22
N TYR A 93 -14.75 4.40 -1.13
CA TYR A 93 -13.40 4.91 -0.94
C TYR A 93 -12.51 3.89 -0.27
N SER A 94 -11.21 4.06 -0.46
CA SER A 94 -10.18 3.38 0.31
C SER A 94 -9.16 4.36 0.83
N LEU A 95 -8.63 4.06 2.01
CA LEU A 95 -7.53 4.76 2.65
C LEU A 95 -6.45 3.73 2.96
N LYS A 96 -5.25 3.96 2.47
CA LYS A 96 -4.07 3.17 2.81
C LYS A 96 -3.07 4.06 3.51
N ILE A 97 -2.54 3.60 4.64
CA ILE A 97 -1.41 4.21 5.33
C ILE A 97 -0.32 3.18 5.47
N ALA A 98 0.93 3.61 5.33
CA ALA A 98 2.09 2.75 5.56
C ALA A 98 3.23 3.57 6.16
N GLY A 99 4.03 2.95 7.00
CA GLY A 99 5.14 3.62 7.66
C GLY A 99 6.18 2.67 8.23
N ILE A 100 7.44 3.10 8.17
CA ILE A 100 8.61 2.38 8.67
C ILE A 100 9.55 3.36 9.35
N ASN A 101 10.24 2.87 10.37
CA ASN A 101 11.47 3.47 10.86
C ASN A 101 12.64 2.58 10.43
N GLN A 102 13.36 3.01 9.40
CA GLN A 102 14.46 2.27 8.78
C GLN A 102 15.60 2.03 9.77
N GLN A 103 16.03 0.78 9.86
CA GLN A 103 17.18 0.38 10.67
C GLN A 103 18.52 0.68 9.98
N ASP A 104 18.60 0.45 8.67
CA ASP A 104 19.82 0.64 7.87
C ASP A 104 19.54 1.45 6.59
N PRO A 105 19.44 2.79 6.68
CA PRO A 105 19.36 3.65 5.50
C PRO A 105 20.58 3.54 4.57
N ASP A 106 21.74 3.17 5.11
CA ASP A 106 22.99 3.08 4.34
C ASP A 106 22.97 1.90 3.36
N ALA A 107 22.12 0.89 3.59
CA ALA A 107 21.87 -0.19 2.63
C ALA A 107 21.29 0.30 1.28
N PHE A 108 20.81 1.55 1.20
CA PHE A 108 20.37 2.20 -0.04
C PHE A 108 21.46 3.04 -0.72
N ILE A 109 22.64 3.16 -0.12
CA ILE A 109 23.79 3.83 -0.74
C ILE A 109 24.35 2.91 -1.81
N GLY A 110 24.28 3.39 -3.06
CA GLY A 110 24.77 2.66 -4.22
C GLY A 110 26.29 2.68 -4.35
N THR A 111 26.79 1.95 -5.36
CA THR A 111 28.20 1.98 -5.75
C THR A 111 28.69 3.42 -5.98
N GLY A 112 29.86 3.76 -5.46
CA GLY A 112 30.43 5.11 -5.57
C GLY A 112 29.91 6.10 -4.54
N ASN A 113 29.37 5.63 -3.40
CA ASN A 113 28.84 6.48 -2.33
C ASN A 113 27.70 7.39 -2.81
N ARG A 114 26.86 6.87 -3.71
CA ARG A 114 25.69 7.57 -4.25
C ARG A 114 24.55 7.46 -3.24
N PHE A 115 24.28 8.58 -2.58
CA PHE A 115 23.10 8.75 -1.73
C PHE A 115 21.83 8.82 -2.58
N THR A 116 20.76 8.23 -2.06
CA THR A 116 19.44 8.15 -2.69
C THR A 116 18.40 8.79 -1.79
N VAL A 117 17.20 9.01 -2.33
CA VAL A 117 16.03 9.43 -1.54
C VAL A 117 15.76 8.47 -0.37
N ASP A 118 16.06 7.19 -0.58
CA ASP A 118 15.84 6.13 0.39
C ASP A 118 16.88 6.12 1.52
N SER A 119 18.13 6.52 1.24
CA SER A 119 19.16 6.68 2.27
C SER A 119 19.07 8.03 3.01
N GLY A 120 18.62 9.07 2.32
CA GLY A 120 18.76 10.46 2.77
C GLY A 120 20.05 11.12 2.30
N GLU A 121 20.19 12.42 2.56
CA GLU A 121 21.39 13.19 2.22
C GLU A 121 22.57 12.84 3.15
N PRO A 122 23.83 13.16 2.76
CA PRO A 122 24.97 12.94 3.64
C PRO A 122 24.79 13.65 5.00
N ASN A 123 24.90 12.88 6.08
CA ASN A 123 24.65 13.31 7.48
C ASN A 123 23.18 13.56 7.87
N ASP A 124 22.23 13.29 6.98
CA ASP A 124 20.79 13.34 7.28
C ASP A 124 20.09 12.05 6.80
N PRO A 125 20.25 10.94 7.54
CA PRO A 125 19.72 9.65 7.13
C PRO A 125 18.19 9.64 7.20
N ASN A 126 17.56 9.19 6.11
CA ASN A 126 16.10 9.10 6.01
C ASN A 126 15.58 7.87 6.79
N LYS A 127 15.37 8.06 8.10
CA LYS A 127 14.94 6.99 9.00
C LYS A 127 13.44 6.78 9.01
N PHE A 128 12.66 7.85 9.21
CA PHE A 128 11.22 7.75 9.25
C PHE A 128 10.63 8.00 7.86
N ARG A 129 9.95 7.00 7.32
CA ARG A 129 9.29 7.13 6.02
C ARG A 129 7.88 6.58 6.07
N GLY A 130 6.99 7.19 5.31
CA GLY A 130 5.62 6.76 5.25
C GLY A 130 4.85 7.39 4.10
N MET A 131 3.65 6.85 3.90
CA MET A 131 2.69 7.36 2.94
C MET A 131 1.27 7.26 3.47
N MET A 132 0.41 8.08 2.87
CA MET A 132 -1.03 8.02 2.95
C MET A 132 -1.57 8.13 1.53
N GLY A 133 -2.21 7.07 1.07
CA GLY A 133 -2.91 7.02 -0.21
C GLY A 133 -4.41 6.96 0.01
N THR A 134 -5.18 7.77 -0.69
CA THR A 134 -6.64 7.68 -0.69
C THR A 134 -7.20 7.78 -2.09
N LYS A 135 -8.16 6.92 -2.38
CA LYS A 135 -8.94 6.95 -3.61
C LYS A 135 -10.40 6.81 -3.29
N GLY A 136 -11.24 7.53 -4.02
CA GLY A 136 -12.69 7.49 -3.83
C GLY A 136 -13.44 7.91 -5.07
N GLN A 137 -14.61 7.34 -5.24
CA GLN A 137 -15.51 7.65 -6.34
C GLN A 137 -16.95 7.62 -5.84
N PHE A 138 -17.68 8.69 -6.11
CA PHE A 138 -19.06 8.88 -5.68
C PHE A 138 -19.92 9.42 -6.81
N ALA A 139 -21.04 8.75 -7.05
CA ALA A 139 -22.15 9.30 -7.81
C ALA A 139 -22.96 10.22 -6.87
N ILE A 140 -22.83 11.52 -7.05
CA ILE A 140 -23.60 12.52 -6.28
C ILE A 140 -25.09 12.38 -6.64
N ASN A 141 -25.37 12.17 -7.92
CA ASN A 141 -26.68 11.83 -8.47
C ASN A 141 -26.50 11.14 -9.83
N GLU A 142 -27.58 10.87 -10.56
CA GLU A 142 -27.56 10.20 -11.87
C GLU A 142 -26.73 10.93 -12.95
N ARG A 143 -26.41 12.21 -12.74
CA ARG A 143 -25.71 13.07 -13.70
C ARG A 143 -24.30 13.43 -13.27
N TRP A 144 -24.00 13.43 -11.97
CA TRP A 144 -22.76 13.98 -11.42
C TRP A 144 -21.94 12.94 -10.68
N ASN A 145 -20.69 12.76 -11.09
CA ASN A 145 -19.71 11.91 -10.44
C ASN A 145 -18.52 12.72 -9.94
N PHE A 146 -18.19 12.55 -8.67
CA PHE A 146 -17.02 13.12 -8.02
C PHE A 146 -16.04 12.01 -7.68
N GLY A 147 -14.76 12.23 -7.87
CA GLY A 147 -13.74 11.27 -7.46
C GLY A 147 -12.40 11.90 -7.20
N TRP A 148 -11.56 11.15 -6.52
CA TRP A 148 -10.20 11.51 -6.21
C TRP A 148 -9.29 10.29 -6.17
N ASP A 149 -8.02 10.53 -6.43
CA ASP A 149 -6.89 9.63 -6.18
C ASP A 149 -5.75 10.52 -5.71
N VAL A 150 -5.29 10.33 -4.48
CA VAL A 150 -4.30 11.21 -3.85
C VAL A 150 -3.29 10.35 -3.11
N LEU A 151 -2.01 10.58 -3.42
CA LEU A 151 -0.88 10.03 -2.68
C LEU A 151 -0.14 11.17 -1.99
N LEU A 152 0.08 11.00 -0.69
CA LEU A 152 0.98 11.82 0.11
C LEU A 152 2.05 10.91 0.67
N GLN A 153 3.32 11.28 0.51
CA GLN A 153 4.44 10.52 1.04
C GLN A 153 5.49 11.45 1.63
N THR A 154 6.21 10.97 2.65
CA THR A 154 7.27 11.72 3.34
C THR A 154 8.43 12.05 2.42
N ASP A 155 8.70 11.16 1.48
CA ASP A 155 9.70 11.29 0.43
C ASP A 155 9.11 10.78 -0.89
N LYS A 156 9.69 11.14 -2.02
CA LYS A 156 9.10 10.86 -3.34
C LYS A 156 9.11 9.39 -3.78
N ASN A 157 9.77 8.48 -3.08
CA ASN A 157 10.02 7.11 -3.57
C ASN A 157 9.53 6.00 -2.64
N PHE A 158 8.98 6.36 -1.48
CA PHE A 158 8.60 5.41 -0.42
C PHE A 158 7.70 4.27 -0.92
N SER A 159 6.59 4.61 -1.57
CA SER A 159 5.57 3.62 -1.95
C SER A 159 6.12 2.61 -2.97
N ARG A 160 7.02 3.07 -3.85
CA ARG A 160 7.71 2.23 -4.84
C ARG A 160 8.79 1.37 -4.21
N THR A 161 9.60 1.90 -3.29
CA THR A 161 10.67 1.15 -2.61
C THR A 161 10.14 -0.04 -1.82
N TYR A 162 9.02 0.12 -1.10
CA TYR A 162 8.42 -0.95 -0.29
C TYR A 162 7.37 -1.78 -1.04
N ASN A 163 7.16 -1.51 -2.33
CA ASN A 163 6.18 -2.18 -3.18
C ASN A 163 4.78 -2.17 -2.53
N ILE A 164 4.30 -0.97 -2.19
CA ILE A 164 2.98 -0.76 -1.58
C ILE A 164 1.91 -0.96 -2.65
N ASP A 165 1.02 -1.94 -2.43
CA ASP A 165 0.01 -2.31 -3.42
C ASP A 165 -0.89 -1.14 -3.78
N GLY A 166 -0.96 -0.83 -5.08
CA GLY A 166 -1.75 0.26 -5.65
C GLY A 166 -1.05 1.63 -5.72
N TYR A 167 0.17 1.76 -5.17
CA TYR A 167 0.92 3.01 -5.14
C TYR A 167 2.40 2.84 -5.53
N ASN A 168 2.78 1.70 -6.12
CA ASN A 168 4.16 1.35 -6.47
C ASN A 168 4.59 1.78 -7.90
N ASP A 169 3.73 2.48 -8.63
CA ASP A 169 3.99 2.91 -10.00
C ASP A 169 5.11 3.95 -10.09
N LEU A 170 5.89 3.94 -11.18
CA LEU A 170 6.97 4.92 -11.39
C LEU A 170 6.43 6.36 -11.46
N VAL A 171 5.27 6.55 -12.07
CA VAL A 171 4.59 7.85 -12.14
C VAL A 171 3.22 7.66 -11.52
N HIS A 172 2.99 8.34 -10.40
CA HIS A 172 1.69 8.38 -9.76
C HIS A 172 0.99 9.69 -10.13
N GLN A 173 -0.25 9.60 -10.60
CA GLN A 173 -1.06 10.76 -10.95
C GLN A 173 -2.13 10.95 -9.89
N SER A 174 -1.89 11.87 -8.96
CA SER A 174 -2.93 12.31 -8.06
C SER A 174 -3.91 13.20 -8.83
N SER A 175 -5.20 12.96 -8.67
CA SER A 175 -6.24 13.75 -9.32
C SER A 175 -7.47 13.92 -8.46
N ILE A 176 -8.16 15.04 -8.64
CA ILE A 176 -9.48 15.30 -8.07
C ILE A 176 -10.34 15.79 -9.23
N TYR A 177 -11.51 15.19 -9.42
CA TYR A 177 -12.35 15.47 -10.58
C TYR A 177 -13.84 15.51 -10.24
N LEU A 178 -14.57 16.26 -11.06
CA LEU A 178 -16.01 16.32 -11.09
C LEU A 178 -16.47 16.23 -12.55
N THR A 179 -17.20 15.17 -12.85
CA THR A 179 -17.78 14.94 -14.18
C THR A 179 -19.30 15.04 -14.12
N GLY A 180 -19.89 15.72 -15.09
CA GLY A 180 -21.32 15.89 -15.26
C GLY A 180 -21.76 15.43 -16.65
N LEU A 181 -22.73 14.51 -16.73
CA LEU A 181 -23.32 14.06 -17.99
C LEU A 181 -24.83 14.29 -17.95
N SER A 182 -25.37 14.98 -18.95
CA SER A 182 -26.82 15.17 -19.11
C SER A 182 -27.18 15.20 -20.59
N ASP A 183 -27.86 14.15 -21.07
CA ASP A 183 -28.29 13.96 -22.46
C ASP A 183 -27.17 14.18 -23.48
N ARG A 184 -27.06 15.41 -24.01
CA ARG A 184 -26.08 15.83 -25.02
C ARG A 184 -24.95 16.71 -24.47
N ASN A 185 -25.00 17.06 -23.19
CA ASN A 185 -24.03 17.93 -22.53
C ASN A 185 -23.07 17.10 -21.66
N TYR A 186 -21.77 17.35 -21.82
CA TYR A 186 -20.70 16.79 -21.01
C TYR A 186 -19.91 17.91 -20.37
N PHE A 187 -19.69 17.80 -19.06
CA PHE A 187 -18.86 18.68 -18.27
C PHE A 187 -17.80 17.84 -17.56
N ASP A 188 -16.55 18.28 -17.60
CA ASP A 188 -15.45 17.67 -16.87
C ASP A 188 -14.52 18.77 -16.36
N VAL A 189 -14.28 18.74 -15.06
CA VAL A 189 -13.24 19.53 -14.43
C VAL A 189 -12.39 18.61 -13.58
N ARG A 190 -11.07 18.73 -13.73
CA ARG A 190 -10.09 17.93 -13.00
C ARG A 190 -8.86 18.74 -12.67
N ALA A 191 -8.36 18.55 -11.45
CA ALA A 191 -7.04 18.99 -11.04
C ALA A 191 -6.13 17.75 -10.99
N MET A 192 -4.93 17.85 -11.56
CA MET A 192 -3.98 16.75 -11.63
C MET A 192 -2.62 17.19 -11.08
N ARG A 193 -1.99 16.32 -10.30
CA ARG A 193 -0.60 16.43 -9.88
C ARG A 193 0.08 15.12 -10.19
N PHE A 194 1.16 15.20 -10.93
CA PHE A 194 2.01 14.06 -11.22
C PHE A 194 3.13 13.99 -10.21
N GLU A 195 3.54 12.78 -9.83
CA GLU A 195 4.67 12.53 -8.96
C GLU A 195 5.50 11.38 -9.53
N VAL A 196 6.80 11.64 -9.72
CA VAL A 196 7.74 10.64 -10.24
C VAL A 196 8.47 9.99 -9.08
N GLN A 197 8.23 8.70 -8.87
CA GLN A 197 8.82 7.91 -7.80
C GLN A 197 10.19 7.37 -8.21
N GLU A 198 11.22 8.14 -7.93
CA GLU A 198 12.62 7.88 -8.30
C GLU A 198 13.56 7.96 -7.10
N ASP A 199 14.65 7.20 -7.15
CA ASP A 199 15.66 7.12 -6.09
C ASP A 199 16.67 8.28 -6.11
N THR A 200 16.71 9.08 -7.18
CA THR A 200 17.60 10.25 -7.32
C THR A 200 17.21 11.36 -6.34
N LEU A 201 18.15 11.91 -5.58
CA LEU A 201 17.90 13.04 -4.68
C LEU A 201 17.35 14.26 -5.45
N SER A 202 16.51 15.07 -4.80
CA SER A 202 15.93 16.27 -5.43
C SER A 202 16.95 17.37 -5.75
N SER A 203 18.11 17.34 -5.09
CA SER A 203 19.26 18.20 -5.36
C SER A 203 20.05 17.80 -6.62
N ASP A 204 19.83 16.60 -7.17
CA ASP A 204 20.50 16.12 -8.38
C ASP A 204 19.87 16.77 -9.63
N PRO A 205 20.65 17.39 -10.54
CA PRO A 205 20.13 17.98 -11.79
C PRO A 205 19.37 17.00 -12.71
N THR A 206 19.60 15.70 -12.54
CA THR A 206 18.95 14.63 -13.28
C THR A 206 17.59 14.22 -12.71
N ALA A 207 17.23 14.71 -11.51
CA ALA A 207 15.93 14.46 -10.88
C ALA A 207 14.79 14.99 -11.76
N ARG A 208 13.77 14.16 -11.96
CA ARG A 208 12.61 14.46 -12.82
C ARG A 208 11.47 15.09 -12.03
N SER A 209 11.34 14.76 -10.75
CA SER A 209 10.26 15.28 -9.88
C SER A 209 10.26 16.81 -9.79
N ALA A 210 11.42 17.47 -9.79
CA ALA A 210 11.54 18.92 -9.66
C ALA A 210 11.13 19.73 -10.91
N LYS A 211 10.85 19.08 -12.05
CA LYS A 211 10.66 19.75 -13.35
C LYS A 211 9.20 19.79 -13.83
N GLN A 212 8.24 19.46 -12.96
CA GLN A 212 6.86 19.25 -13.41
C GLN A 212 6.06 20.56 -13.49
N PRO A 213 5.42 20.86 -14.65
CA PRO A 213 4.48 21.96 -14.77
C PRO A 213 3.20 21.64 -14.00
N TRP A 214 2.64 22.66 -13.36
CA TRP A 214 1.26 22.64 -12.85
C TRP A 214 0.36 22.83 -14.07
N VAL A 215 -0.52 21.86 -14.34
CA VAL A 215 -1.47 21.91 -15.47
C VAL A 215 -2.87 21.68 -14.95
#